data_AF-A0A174KG70-F1
#
_entry.id   AF-A0A174KG70-F1
#
_cell.length_a   1.000
_cell.length_b   1.000
_cell.length_c   1.000
_cell.angle_alpha   90.00
_cell.angle_beta   90.00
_cell.angle_gamma   90.00
#
_symmetry.space_group_name_H-M   'P 1'
#
loop_
_entity.id
_entity.type
_entity.pdbx_description
1 polymer ?
#
loop_
_entity_poly.entity_id
_entity_poly.type
_entity_poly.pdbx_seq_one_letter_code
_entity_poly.pdbx_strand_id
1 'polypeptide(L)'
;MERSELKFRAKEQLRGNWGIAIGAVLLAAIFTDFDVIYNIGERFGLDGLTFSVPVNLLSLFLGGVITTGLCKLLLNLATNIEKPKVENLFSYFNIYLKTLGLNILISLAVAIGTILFIVPGIIVALMFSQAFFILAEDSSKSITQCLSESTEMMKGYKADFFVLELSFIGWWIVAALTLGIGGLWVAPYQKLTEANYYLSLKGNKMY
;
A
#
# COMPACT_ATOMS: atom_id res chain seq x y z
N MET A 1 15.89 -1.40 -12.44
CA MET A 1 16.01 -0.06 -11.82
C MET A 1 16.63 -0.21 -10.44
N GLU A 2 17.58 0.64 -10.06
CA GLU A 2 18.21 0.54 -8.74
C GLU A 2 17.27 1.09 -7.65
N ARG A 3 17.35 0.56 -6.42
CA ARG A 3 16.52 1.01 -5.28
C ARG A 3 16.72 2.49 -4.97
N SER A 4 17.94 2.99 -5.12
CA SER A 4 18.30 4.40 -4.95
C SER A 4 17.56 5.31 -5.95
N GLU A 5 17.46 4.87 -7.20
CA GLU A 5 16.75 5.57 -8.27
C GLU A 5 15.23 5.63 -8.01
N LEU A 6 14.62 4.52 -7.59
CA LEU A 6 13.19 4.47 -7.25
C LEU A 6 12.82 5.48 -6.15
N LYS A 7 13.66 5.53 -5.11
CA LYS A 7 13.55 6.46 -3.99
C LYS A 7 13.78 7.91 -4.44
N PHE A 8 14.81 8.16 -5.24
CA PHE A 8 15.08 9.49 -5.77
C PHE A 8 13.88 10.01 -6.58
N ARG A 9 13.35 9.21 -7.51
CA ARG A 9 12.17 9.56 -8.31
C ARG A 9 10.94 9.85 -7.45
N ALA A 10 10.67 9.02 -6.44
CA ALA A 10 9.56 9.25 -5.52
C ALA A 10 9.69 10.61 -4.81
N LYS A 11 10.90 10.96 -4.36
CA LYS A 11 11.14 12.27 -3.73
C LYS A 11 10.91 13.43 -4.71
N GLU A 12 11.30 13.28 -5.97
CA GLU A 12 11.07 14.30 -7.01
C GLU A 12 9.60 14.45 -7.35
N GLN A 13 8.88 13.35 -7.58
CA GLN A 13 7.45 13.34 -7.92
C GLN A 13 6.57 13.91 -6.78
N LEU A 14 7.02 13.82 -5.53
CA LEU A 14 6.36 14.44 -4.39
C LEU A 14 6.58 15.96 -4.30
N ARG A 15 7.59 16.53 -4.97
CA ARG A 15 7.81 17.98 -4.96
C ARG A 15 6.60 18.69 -5.55
N GLY A 16 6.01 19.61 -4.79
CA GLY A 16 4.77 20.29 -5.16
C GLY A 16 3.48 19.51 -4.87
N ASN A 17 3.55 18.21 -4.57
CA ASN A 17 2.41 17.34 -4.34
C ASN A 17 2.32 16.77 -2.91
N TRP A 18 3.25 17.12 -2.02
CA TRP A 18 3.31 16.61 -0.64
C TRP A 18 1.98 16.71 0.10
N GLY A 19 1.28 17.86 0.03
CA GLY A 19 0.02 18.03 0.75
C GLY A 19 -1.05 17.01 0.34
N ILE A 20 -1.16 16.74 -0.97
CA ILE A 20 -2.13 15.77 -1.51
C ILE A 20 -1.72 14.34 -1.14
N ALA A 21 -0.43 14.01 -1.26
CA ALA A 21 0.07 12.69 -0.93
C ALA A 21 -0.08 12.37 0.57
N ILE A 22 0.26 13.32 1.44
CA ILE A 22 0.08 13.20 2.90
C ILE A 22 -1.39 13.03 3.23
N GLY A 23 -2.26 13.92 2.71
CA GLY A 23 -3.70 13.84 2.96
C GLY A 23 -4.30 12.51 2.50
N ALA A 24 -3.93 12.04 1.31
CA ALA A 24 -4.43 10.78 0.78
C ALA A 24 -3.96 9.56 1.59
N VAL A 25 -2.68 9.51 1.96
CA VAL A 25 -2.12 8.40 2.74
C VAL A 25 -2.65 8.40 4.17
N LEU A 26 -2.83 9.57 4.79
CA LEU A 26 -3.44 9.65 6.12
C LEU A 26 -4.89 9.19 6.10
N LEU A 27 -5.68 9.64 5.13
CA LEU A 27 -7.05 9.18 4.97
C LEU A 27 -7.08 7.67 4.75
N ALA A 28 -6.19 7.14 3.90
CA ALA A 28 -6.09 5.70 3.70
C ALA A 28 -5.78 4.97 5.00
N ALA A 29 -4.76 5.41 5.75
CA ALA A 29 -4.34 4.80 7.01
C ALA A 29 -5.46 4.77 8.07
N ILE A 30 -6.32 5.80 8.12
CA ILE A 30 -7.50 5.81 9.02
C ILE A 30 -8.47 4.68 8.69
N PHE A 31 -8.66 4.35 7.41
CA PHE A 31 -9.56 3.29 6.99
C PHE A 31 -8.91 1.91 7.00
N THR A 32 -7.62 1.79 6.67
CA THR A 32 -6.96 0.49 6.46
C THR A 32 -6.18 -0.01 7.67
N ASP A 33 -5.47 0.89 8.37
CA ASP A 33 -4.42 0.52 9.33
C ASP A 33 -4.75 0.93 10.77
N PHE A 34 -5.85 1.64 10.99
CA PHE A 34 -6.26 2.13 12.31
C PHE A 34 -6.36 1.03 13.36
N ASP A 35 -6.95 -0.12 13.01
CA ASP A 35 -7.11 -1.24 13.94
C ASP A 35 -5.75 -1.82 14.38
N VAL A 36 -4.80 -1.98 13.45
CA VAL A 36 -3.47 -2.49 13.75
C VAL A 36 -2.69 -1.49 14.63
N ILE A 37 -2.75 -0.20 14.29
CA ILE A 37 -2.10 0.87 15.08
C ILE A 37 -2.69 0.92 16.50
N TYR A 38 -4.01 0.78 16.63
CA TYR A 38 -4.71 0.73 17.92
C TYR A 38 -4.22 -0.44 18.78
N ASN A 39 -4.27 -1.67 18.24
CA ASN A 39 -3.88 -2.88 18.96
C ASN A 39 -2.38 -2.87 19.36
N ILE A 40 -1.52 -2.26 18.53
CA ILE A 40 -0.11 -2.06 18.88
C ILE A 40 0.00 -1.05 20.03
N GLY A 41 -0.68 0.09 19.95
CA GLY A 41 -0.66 1.12 20.99
C GLY A 41 -1.12 0.62 22.35
N GLU A 42 -2.20 -0.17 22.40
CA GLU A 42 -2.71 -0.82 23.61
C GLU A 42 -1.68 -1.77 24.21
N ARG A 43 -0.99 -2.56 23.39
CA ARG A 43 0.10 -3.45 23.87
C ARG A 43 1.30 -2.69 24.46
N PHE A 44 1.47 -1.42 24.10
CA PHE A 44 2.52 -0.55 24.61
C PHE A 44 2.01 0.42 25.71
N GLY A 45 0.77 0.28 26.19
CA GLY A 45 0.21 1.08 27.28
C GLY A 45 -0.13 2.53 26.88
N LEU A 46 -0.49 2.77 25.61
CA LEU A 46 -0.89 4.07 25.07
C LEU A 46 -2.41 4.33 25.14
N ASP A 47 -3.07 3.67 26.09
CA ASP A 47 -4.53 3.49 26.22
C ASP A 47 -5.32 4.81 26.31
N GLY A 48 -4.69 5.90 26.76
CA GLY A 48 -5.32 7.22 26.96
C GLY A 48 -5.48 8.09 25.72
N LEU A 49 -4.94 7.69 24.56
CA LEU A 49 -4.98 8.46 23.30
C LEU A 49 -5.87 7.83 22.22
N THR A 50 -6.49 6.70 22.52
CA THR A 50 -7.14 5.84 21.51
C THR A 50 -8.62 5.61 21.82
N PHE A 51 -9.50 5.89 20.86
CA PHE A 51 -10.94 5.64 20.99
C PHE A 51 -11.25 4.17 20.66
N SER A 52 -11.90 3.45 21.59
CA SER A 52 -12.42 2.10 21.37
C SER A 52 -13.65 2.16 20.46
N VAL A 53 -13.43 2.19 19.15
CA VAL A 53 -14.51 2.07 18.16
C VAL A 53 -14.47 0.65 17.61
N PRO A 54 -15.61 -0.02 17.36
CA PRO A 54 -15.63 -1.26 16.58
C PRO A 54 -15.30 -0.97 15.10
N VAL A 55 -14.05 -0.62 14.81
CA VAL A 55 -13.55 -0.20 13.48
C VAL A 55 -13.35 -1.38 12.53
N ASN A 56 -13.30 -2.61 13.04
CA ASN A 56 -12.90 -3.80 12.28
C ASN A 56 -13.77 -4.15 11.07
N LEU A 57 -15.06 -3.81 11.10
CA LEU A 57 -15.94 -4.05 9.94
C LEU A 57 -15.78 -2.94 8.90
N LEU A 58 -15.64 -1.69 9.33
CA LEU A 58 -15.55 -0.55 8.42
C LEU A 58 -14.26 -0.61 7.58
N SER A 59 -13.14 -1.01 8.21
CA SER A 59 -11.86 -1.22 7.53
C SER A 59 -11.90 -2.38 6.53
N LEU A 60 -12.55 -3.48 6.90
CA LEU A 60 -12.74 -4.63 5.99
C LEU A 60 -13.56 -4.23 4.75
N PHE A 61 -14.65 -3.49 4.95
CA PHE A 61 -15.56 -3.09 3.88
C PHE A 61 -14.99 -1.99 2.99
N LEU A 62 -14.40 -0.93 3.56
CA LEU A 62 -13.90 0.21 2.79
C LEU A 62 -12.44 0.04 2.34
N GLY A 63 -11.66 -0.79 3.02
CA GLY A 63 -10.21 -0.91 2.80
C GLY A 63 -9.84 -1.30 1.38
N GLY A 64 -10.62 -2.17 0.73
CA GLY A 64 -10.38 -2.56 -0.67
C GLY A 64 -10.51 -1.39 -1.65
N VAL A 65 -11.58 -0.59 -1.52
CA VAL A 65 -11.78 0.60 -2.38
C VAL A 65 -10.70 1.64 -2.12
N ILE A 66 -10.44 1.94 -0.84
CA ILE A 66 -9.47 2.96 -0.44
C ILE A 66 -8.05 2.60 -0.89
N THR A 67 -7.65 1.33 -0.73
CA THR A 67 -6.35 0.84 -1.20
C THR A 67 -6.22 0.94 -2.72
N THR A 68 -7.26 0.53 -3.46
CA THR A 68 -7.25 0.62 -4.94
C THR A 68 -7.20 2.08 -5.40
N GLY A 69 -7.98 2.96 -4.77
CA GLY A 69 -7.98 4.39 -5.06
C GLY A 69 -6.64 5.06 -4.72
N LEU A 70 -6.00 4.66 -3.62
CA LEU A 70 -4.65 5.10 -3.27
C LEU A 70 -3.64 4.65 -4.33
N CYS A 71 -3.68 3.39 -4.75
CA CYS A 71 -2.84 2.90 -5.85
C CYS A 71 -3.03 3.74 -7.12
N LYS A 72 -4.26 4.07 -7.51
CA LYS A 72 -4.54 4.95 -8.66
C LYS A 72 -3.94 6.34 -8.49
N LEU A 73 -4.11 6.96 -7.32
CA LEU A 73 -3.53 8.27 -7.01
C LEU A 73 -2.00 8.24 -7.09
N LEU A 74 -1.36 7.21 -6.53
CA LEU A 74 0.09 7.03 -6.56
C LEU A 74 0.60 6.81 -7.99
N LEU A 75 -0.12 6.03 -8.82
CA LEU A 75 0.21 5.87 -10.24
C LEU A 75 0.10 7.20 -10.99
N ASN A 76 -0.94 8.00 -10.73
CA ASN A 76 -1.09 9.33 -11.33
C ASN A 76 0.05 10.27 -10.91
N LEU A 77 0.48 10.24 -9.64
CA LEU A 77 1.67 10.97 -9.16
C LEU A 77 2.95 10.49 -9.83
N ALA A 78 3.12 9.18 -9.99
CA ALA A 78 4.34 8.60 -10.54
C ALA A 78 4.49 8.89 -12.06
N THR A 79 3.37 8.93 -12.77
CA THR A 79 3.33 9.08 -14.24
C THR A 79 3.07 10.51 -14.70
N ASN A 80 2.60 11.41 -13.83
CA ASN A 80 2.17 12.78 -14.16
C ASN A 80 1.08 12.86 -15.26
N ILE A 81 0.31 11.79 -15.48
CA ILE A 81 -0.72 11.76 -16.52
C ILE A 81 -1.94 12.60 -16.12
N GLU A 82 -2.34 12.54 -14.85
CA GLU A 82 -3.50 13.26 -14.32
C GLU A 82 -3.12 14.03 -13.06
N LYS A 83 -3.78 15.18 -12.84
CA LYS A 83 -3.62 15.91 -11.58
C LYS A 83 -4.12 15.03 -10.42
N PRO A 84 -3.29 14.76 -9.40
CA PRO A 84 -3.68 13.93 -8.27
C PRO A 84 -4.79 14.63 -7.49
N LYS A 85 -5.86 13.91 -7.16
CA LYS A 85 -6.96 14.40 -6.33
C LYS A 85 -7.26 13.40 -5.24
N VAL A 86 -7.48 13.87 -4.01
CA VAL A 86 -7.85 13.01 -2.87
C VAL A 86 -9.16 12.26 -3.15
N GLU A 87 -10.05 12.83 -3.95
CA GLU A 87 -11.28 12.19 -4.44
C GLU A 87 -11.01 10.84 -5.14
N ASN A 88 -9.82 10.65 -5.73
CA ASN A 88 -9.45 9.42 -6.41
C ASN A 88 -9.42 8.21 -5.47
N LEU A 89 -9.28 8.42 -4.16
CA LEU A 89 -9.40 7.37 -3.15
C LEU A 89 -10.75 6.64 -3.21
N PHE A 90 -11.79 7.35 -3.65
CA PHE A 90 -13.16 6.85 -3.67
C PHE A 90 -13.63 6.47 -5.08
N SER A 91 -12.78 6.59 -6.11
CA SER A 91 -13.18 6.36 -7.51
C SER A 91 -13.64 4.94 -7.83
N TYR A 92 -13.27 3.96 -7.01
CA TYR A 92 -13.55 2.54 -7.25
C TYR A 92 -14.77 1.99 -6.49
N PHE A 93 -15.63 2.86 -5.96
CA PHE A 93 -16.92 2.43 -5.38
C PHE A 93 -17.84 1.76 -6.41
N ASN A 94 -17.73 2.13 -7.69
CA ASN A 94 -18.50 1.51 -8.77
C ASN A 94 -18.18 0.01 -8.97
N ILE A 95 -16.96 -0.42 -8.63
CA ILE A 95 -16.51 -1.82 -8.67
C ILE A 95 -16.27 -2.40 -7.27
N TYR A 96 -17.00 -1.90 -6.28
CA TYR A 96 -16.83 -2.22 -4.86
C TYR A 96 -16.68 -3.72 -4.56
N LEU A 97 -17.52 -4.58 -5.14
CA LEU A 97 -17.45 -6.02 -4.88
C LEU A 97 -16.13 -6.64 -5.36
N LYS A 98 -15.54 -6.09 -6.42
CA LYS A 98 -14.26 -6.55 -6.97
C LYS A 98 -13.10 -6.14 -6.07
N THR A 99 -13.08 -4.89 -5.61
CA THR A 99 -12.04 -4.38 -4.71
C THR A 99 -12.12 -5.03 -3.33
N LEU A 100 -13.34 -5.23 -2.81
CA LEU A 100 -13.60 -5.97 -1.58
C LEU A 100 -13.15 -7.43 -1.70
N GLY A 101 -13.55 -8.12 -2.77
CA GLY A 101 -13.17 -9.50 -3.01
C GLY A 101 -11.66 -9.70 -3.13
N LEU A 102 -10.97 -8.77 -3.82
CA LEU A 102 -9.51 -8.78 -3.88
C LEU A 102 -8.88 -8.60 -2.49
N ASN A 103 -9.36 -7.63 -1.71
CA ASN A 103 -8.88 -7.38 -0.35
C ASN A 103 -9.05 -8.57 0.59
N ILE A 104 -10.23 -9.20 0.56
CA ILE A 104 -10.53 -10.38 1.38
C ILE A 104 -9.63 -11.55 0.99
N LEU A 105 -9.47 -11.83 -0.31
CA LEU A 105 -8.66 -12.97 -0.76
C LEU A 105 -7.17 -12.79 -0.43
N ILE A 106 -6.61 -11.60 -0.62
CA ILE A 106 -5.22 -11.32 -0.24
C ILE A 106 -5.07 -11.43 1.28
N SER A 107 -5.93 -10.77 2.05
CA SER A 107 -5.88 -10.80 3.51
C SER A 107 -5.98 -12.21 4.06
N LEU A 108 -6.90 -13.03 3.53
CA LEU A 108 -7.06 -14.42 3.94
C LEU A 108 -5.85 -15.26 3.57
N ALA A 109 -5.31 -15.11 2.36
CA ALA A 109 -4.12 -15.85 1.94
C ALA A 109 -2.89 -15.50 2.80
N VAL A 110 -2.70 -14.23 3.13
CA VAL A 110 -1.64 -13.76 4.04
C VAL A 110 -1.88 -14.27 5.45
N ALA A 111 -3.10 -14.22 5.96
CA ALA A 111 -3.45 -14.70 7.30
C ALA A 111 -3.20 -16.22 7.43
N ILE A 112 -3.67 -17.02 6.46
CA ILE A 112 -3.40 -18.47 6.43
C ILE A 112 -1.90 -18.73 6.38
N GLY A 113 -1.18 -18.03 5.49
CA GLY A 113 0.28 -18.13 5.42
C GLY A 113 0.93 -17.85 6.76
N THR A 114 0.54 -16.76 7.42
CA THR A 114 1.08 -16.31 8.71
C THR A 114 0.75 -17.27 9.85
N ILE A 115 -0.47 -17.82 9.90
CA ILE A 115 -0.91 -18.81 10.89
C ILE A 115 -0.12 -20.11 10.77
N LEU A 116 0.16 -20.55 9.54
CA LEU A 116 1.03 -21.70 9.32
C LEU A 116 2.44 -21.39 9.81
N PHE A 117 3.05 -20.32 9.28
CA PHE A 117 4.32 -19.76 9.74
C PHE A 117 4.46 -18.30 9.27
N ILE A 118 5.12 -17.45 10.06
CA ILE A 118 5.30 -16.02 9.72
C ILE A 118 5.95 -15.83 8.33
N VAL A 119 6.94 -16.65 7.98
CA VAL A 119 7.70 -16.53 6.72
C VAL A 119 6.81 -16.76 5.48
N PRO A 120 6.03 -17.86 5.36
CA PRO A 120 5.02 -18.02 4.32
C PRO A 120 4.05 -16.86 4.20
N GLY A 121 3.57 -16.29 5.32
CA GLY A 121 2.72 -15.10 5.31
C GLY A 121 3.37 -13.91 4.59
N ILE A 122 4.63 -13.63 4.92
CA ILE A 122 5.43 -12.58 4.26
C ILE A 122 5.58 -12.89 2.77
N ILE A 123 5.91 -14.13 2.39
CA ILE A 123 6.07 -14.52 0.98
C ILE A 123 4.78 -14.27 0.19
N VAL A 124 3.62 -14.61 0.75
CA VAL A 124 2.31 -14.38 0.12
C VAL A 124 2.01 -12.88 -0.02
N ALA A 125 2.30 -12.09 1.02
CA ALA A 125 2.14 -10.63 0.97
C ALA A 125 3.00 -10.00 -0.13
N LEU A 126 4.28 -10.40 -0.21
CA LEU A 126 5.19 -9.95 -1.28
C LEU A 126 4.70 -10.41 -2.66
N MET A 127 4.19 -11.64 -2.77
CA MET A 127 3.68 -12.20 -4.02
C MET A 127 2.48 -11.44 -4.57
N PHE A 128 1.58 -10.95 -3.71
CA PHE A 128 0.37 -10.23 -4.11
C PHE A 128 0.46 -8.71 -4.02
N SER A 129 1.62 -8.17 -3.60
CA SER A 129 1.88 -6.73 -3.44
C SER A 129 1.48 -5.85 -4.62
N GLN A 130 1.49 -6.38 -5.85
CA GLN A 130 1.18 -5.62 -7.07
C GLN A 130 -0.30 -5.67 -7.49
N ALA A 131 -1.13 -6.48 -6.82
CA ALA A 131 -2.48 -6.80 -7.28
C ALA A 131 -3.42 -5.59 -7.29
N PHE A 132 -3.31 -4.71 -6.29
CA PHE A 132 -4.10 -3.48 -6.24
C PHE A 132 -3.65 -2.45 -7.28
N PHE A 133 -2.36 -2.37 -7.60
CA PHE A 133 -1.86 -1.53 -8.70
C PHE A 133 -2.40 -2.02 -10.05
N ILE A 134 -2.41 -3.33 -10.28
CA ILE A 134 -2.98 -3.94 -11.50
C ILE A 134 -4.48 -3.62 -11.62
N LEU A 135 -5.23 -3.78 -10.54
CA LEU A 135 -6.67 -3.47 -10.54
C LEU A 135 -6.95 -1.97 -10.72
N ALA A 136 -6.13 -1.11 -10.13
CA ALA A 136 -6.24 0.33 -10.29
C ALA A 136 -5.93 0.77 -11.73
N GLU A 137 -4.97 0.13 -12.38
CA GLU A 137 -4.61 0.41 -13.76
C GLU A 137 -5.66 -0.09 -14.75
N ASP A 138 -6.13 -1.33 -14.57
CA ASP A 138 -7.14 -1.96 -15.42
C ASP A 138 -8.26 -2.58 -14.57
N SER A 139 -9.32 -1.80 -14.40
CA SER A 139 -10.51 -2.18 -13.63
C SER A 139 -11.37 -3.24 -14.33
N SER A 140 -11.10 -3.59 -15.59
CA SER A 140 -11.81 -4.65 -16.31
C SER A 140 -11.36 -6.04 -15.86
N LYS A 141 -10.10 -6.20 -15.43
CA LYS A 141 -9.52 -7.48 -14.97
C LYS A 141 -10.30 -8.09 -13.81
N SER A 142 -10.40 -9.41 -13.80
CA SER A 142 -10.96 -10.17 -12.68
C SER A 142 -10.00 -10.20 -11.49
N ILE A 143 -10.51 -10.56 -10.31
CA ILE A 143 -9.69 -10.72 -9.11
C ILE A 143 -8.57 -11.75 -9.33
N THR A 144 -8.89 -12.88 -9.95
CA THR A 144 -7.92 -13.95 -10.23
C THR A 144 -6.87 -13.52 -11.25
N GLN A 145 -7.24 -12.72 -12.26
CA GLN A 145 -6.28 -12.13 -13.19
C GLN A 145 -5.30 -11.20 -12.46
N CYS A 146 -5.80 -10.32 -11.58
CA CYS A 146 -4.93 -9.42 -10.80
C CYS A 146 -3.94 -10.19 -9.91
N LEU A 147 -4.41 -11.25 -9.22
CA LEU A 147 -3.56 -12.09 -8.37
C LEU A 147 -2.52 -12.88 -9.18
N SER A 148 -2.93 -13.45 -10.31
CA SER A 148 -2.05 -14.22 -11.20
C SER A 148 -0.96 -13.33 -11.79
N GLU A 149 -1.33 -12.16 -12.30
CA GLU A 149 -0.39 -11.21 -12.89
C GLU A 149 0.57 -10.64 -11.85
N SER A 150 0.08 -10.32 -10.64
CA SER A 150 0.92 -9.90 -9.51
C SER A 150 1.94 -10.99 -9.14
N THR A 151 1.48 -12.24 -9.05
CA THR A 151 2.35 -13.40 -8.76
C THR A 151 3.45 -13.53 -9.80
N GLU A 152 3.11 -13.39 -11.08
CA GLU A 152 4.04 -13.48 -12.19
C GLU A 152 5.01 -12.29 -12.21
N MET A 153 4.53 -11.05 -12.04
CA MET A 153 5.37 -9.86 -11.94
C MET A 153 6.40 -9.97 -10.80
N MET A 154 6.02 -10.64 -9.70
CA MET A 154 6.87 -10.82 -8.54
C MET A 154 7.79 -12.05 -8.62
N LYS A 155 7.76 -12.88 -9.68
CA LYS A 155 8.70 -14.01 -9.81
C LYS A 155 10.13 -13.46 -9.98
N GLY A 156 11.06 -13.94 -9.14
CA GLY A 156 12.45 -13.44 -9.11
C GLY A 156 12.64 -12.14 -8.31
N TYR A 157 11.58 -11.34 -8.10
CA TYR A 157 11.68 -9.97 -7.54
C TYR A 157 11.21 -9.83 -6.08
N LYS A 158 10.69 -10.90 -5.46
CA LYS A 158 10.22 -10.87 -4.04
C LYS A 158 11.30 -10.41 -3.06
N ALA A 159 12.53 -10.91 -3.24
CA ALA A 159 13.65 -10.54 -2.38
C ALA A 159 14.01 -9.07 -2.58
N ASP A 160 14.06 -8.58 -3.82
CA ASP A 160 14.34 -7.17 -4.10
C ASP A 160 13.31 -6.24 -3.48
N PHE A 161 12.02 -6.58 -3.59
CA PHE A 161 10.95 -5.82 -2.96
C PHE A 161 11.03 -5.87 -1.44
N PHE A 162 11.30 -7.04 -0.85
CA PHE A 162 11.49 -7.16 0.59
C PHE A 162 12.64 -6.29 1.10
N VAL A 163 13.80 -6.28 0.42
CA VAL A 163 14.91 -5.43 0.82
C VAL A 163 14.61 -3.93 0.57
N LEU A 164 13.80 -3.59 -0.44
CA LEU A 164 13.28 -2.24 -0.61
C LEU A 164 12.47 -1.82 0.62
N GLU A 165 11.54 -2.64 1.09
CA GLU A 165 10.76 -2.39 2.31
C GLU A 165 11.66 -2.25 3.54
N LEU A 166 12.61 -3.17 3.75
CA LEU A 166 13.57 -3.09 4.86
C LEU A 166 14.37 -1.79 4.86
N SER A 167 14.68 -1.25 3.69
CA SER A 167 15.44 0.00 3.57
C SER A 167 14.67 1.25 4.02
N PHE A 168 13.39 1.12 4.38
CA PHE A 168 12.59 2.16 5.02
C PHE A 168 12.52 2.01 6.55
N ILE A 169 12.92 0.89 7.13
CA ILE A 169 12.85 0.66 8.59
C ILE A 169 13.58 1.75 9.37
N GLY A 170 14.77 2.18 8.93
CA GLY A 170 15.50 3.27 9.58
C GLY A 170 14.70 4.58 9.62
N TRP A 171 13.95 4.90 8.57
CA TRP A 171 13.09 6.09 8.51
C TRP A 171 11.88 5.96 9.44
N TRP A 172 11.30 4.76 9.54
CA TRP A 172 10.21 4.47 10.47
C TRP A 172 10.63 4.51 11.93
N ILE A 173 11.87 4.10 12.26
CA ILE A 173 12.44 4.26 13.60
C ILE A 173 12.53 5.76 13.95
N VAL A 174 13.06 6.58 13.03
CA VAL A 174 13.12 8.04 13.23
C VAL A 174 11.72 8.62 13.39
N ALA A 175 10.74 8.17 12.58
CA ALA A 175 9.36 8.57 12.71
C ALA A 175 8.78 8.25 14.10
N ALA A 176 9.05 7.04 14.62
CA ALA A 176 8.62 6.64 15.96
C ALA A 176 9.23 7.52 17.07
N LEU A 177 10.51 7.87 16.96
CA LEU A 177 11.18 8.78 17.90
C LEU A 177 10.57 10.19 17.91
N THR A 178 9.96 10.61 16.80
CA THR A 178 9.22 11.88 16.70
C THR A 178 7.74 11.76 17.08
N LEU A 179 7.37 10.75 17.88
CA LEU A 179 5.98 10.43 18.25
C LEU A 179 5.06 10.22 17.03
N GLY A 180 5.60 9.64 15.96
CA GLY A 180 4.86 9.34 14.73
C GLY A 180 4.78 10.49 13.71
N ILE A 181 5.21 11.72 14.07
CA ILE A 181 5.13 12.88 13.18
C ILE A 181 5.94 12.68 11.90
N GLY A 182 7.15 12.10 12.00
CA GLY A 182 7.97 11.77 10.82
C GLY A 182 7.26 10.82 9.85
N GLY A 183 6.30 10.02 10.33
CA GLY A 183 5.50 9.11 9.51
C GLY A 183 4.69 9.82 8.43
N LEU A 184 4.32 11.09 8.66
CA LEU A 184 3.63 11.91 7.67
C LEU A 184 4.43 12.06 6.37
N TRP A 185 5.76 12.14 6.44
CA TRP A 185 6.61 12.21 5.26
C TRP A 185 7.06 10.83 4.76
N VAL A 186 7.35 9.92 5.69
CA VAL A 186 7.88 8.59 5.35
C VAL A 186 6.83 7.76 4.61
N ALA A 187 5.56 7.80 5.04
CA ALA A 187 4.49 7.00 4.45
C ALA A 187 4.23 7.30 2.96
N PRO A 188 3.94 8.56 2.53
CA PRO A 188 3.76 8.87 1.12
C PRO A 188 5.03 8.67 0.29
N TYR A 189 6.19 8.87 0.90
CA TYR A 189 7.47 8.62 0.25
C TYR A 189 7.69 7.14 -0.07
N GLN A 190 7.43 6.26 0.90
CA GLN A 190 7.50 4.81 0.69
C GLN A 190 6.43 4.35 -0.30
N LYS A 191 5.18 4.76 -0.13
CA LYS A 191 4.07 4.36 -1.02
C LYS A 191 4.28 4.77 -2.47
N LEU A 192 4.85 5.96 -2.73
CA LEU A 192 5.20 6.35 -4.09
C LEU A 192 6.42 5.60 -4.63
N THR A 193 7.35 5.20 -3.76
CA THR A 193 8.46 4.30 -4.13
C THR A 193 7.94 2.92 -4.54
N GLU A 194 6.93 2.37 -3.84
CA GLU A 194 6.24 1.14 -4.21
C GLU A 194 5.55 1.26 -5.58
N ALA A 195 4.91 2.40 -5.87
CA ALA A 195 4.31 2.65 -7.18
C ALA A 195 5.35 2.73 -8.31
N ASN A 196 6.49 3.37 -8.07
CA ASN A 196 7.61 3.36 -9.02
C ASN A 196 8.19 1.95 -9.20
N TYR A 197 8.22 1.14 -8.14
CA TYR A 197 8.65 -0.25 -8.22
C TYR A 197 7.73 -1.06 -9.13
N TYR A 198 6.40 -0.94 -8.94
CA TYR A 198 5.39 -1.53 -9.83
C TYR A 198 5.63 -1.16 -11.31
N LEU A 199 5.80 0.14 -11.60
CA LEU A 199 6.08 0.63 -12.96
C LEU A 199 7.38 0.05 -13.52
N SER A 200 8.41 -0.12 -12.69
CA SER A 200 9.68 -0.72 -13.11
C SER A 200 9.55 -2.20 -13.47
N LEU A 201 8.76 -2.96 -12.69
CA LEU A 201 8.46 -4.37 -13.01
C LEU A 201 7.69 -4.49 -14.31
N LYS A 202 6.71 -3.60 -14.53
CA LYS A 202 5.93 -3.57 -15.76
C LYS A 202 6.80 -3.23 -16.98
N GLY A 203 7.69 -2.26 -16.85
CA GLY A 203 8.67 -1.93 -17.89
C GLY A 203 9.54 -3.13 -18.26
N ASN A 204 10.00 -3.91 -17.27
CA ASN A 204 10.79 -5.12 -17.49
C ASN A 204 10.02 -6.27 -18.14
N LYS A 205 8.67 -6.30 -18.07
CA LYS A 205 7.82 -7.31 -18.73
C LYS A 205 7.52 -6.98 -20.21
N MET A 206 7.70 -5.72 -20.62
CA MET A 206 7.41 -5.24 -21.98
C MET A 206 8.61 -5.38 -22.94
N TYR A 207 9.71 -5.98 -22.47
CA TYR A 207 10.92 -6.33 -23.22
C TYR A 207 11.24 -7.81 -23.01
#